data_AF-A0A2V9GAG6-F1
#
_entry.id   AF-A0A2V9GAG6-F1
#
_cell.length_a   1.000
_cell.length_b   1.000
_cell.length_c   1.000
_cell.angle_alpha   90.00
_cell.angle_beta   90.00
_cell.angle_gamma   90.00
#
_symmetry.space_group_name_H-M   'P 1'
#
loop_
_entity.id
_entity.type
_entity.pdbx_description
1 polymer ?
#
loop_
_entity_poly.entity_id
_entity_poly.type
_entity_poly.pdbx_seq_one_letter_code
_entity_poly.pdbx_strand_id
1 'polypeptide(L)'
;MPATESSKEFRALCHEHHVEMRLSQRLLNGAGNPKETLAYACTEPDCLVNYNIVRGYFLLNEKGSTNELNMVPRVRCPRDGTPMYLAEIDPQKKGFRLWRCPQCDGRRTNEDGLTGEELEKAV
;
A
#
# COMPACT_ATOMS: atom_id res chain seq x y z
N MET A 1 8.20 10.14 30.47
CA MET A 1 7.35 10.10 29.26
C MET A 1 8.10 9.27 28.22
N PRO A 2 7.59 8.13 27.74
CA PRO A 2 8.28 7.41 26.68
C PRO A 2 8.02 8.15 25.37
N ALA A 3 9.10 8.55 24.70
CA ALA A 3 9.06 9.09 23.35
C ALA A 3 8.35 8.07 22.46
N THR A 4 7.20 8.44 21.92
CA THR A 4 6.54 7.72 20.84
C THR A 4 7.56 7.68 19.71
N GLU A 5 8.24 6.54 19.57
CA GLU A 5 9.18 6.28 18.48
C GLU A 5 8.53 6.81 17.21
N SER A 6 9.27 7.65 16.49
CA SER A 6 8.87 8.25 15.22
C SER A 6 8.35 7.15 14.32
N SER A 7 7.04 6.90 14.38
CA SER A 7 6.34 5.94 13.56
C SER A 7 6.64 6.44 12.15
N LYS A 8 7.49 5.73 11.40
CA LYS A 8 7.88 6.11 10.04
C LYS A 8 6.59 6.49 9.33
N GLU A 9 6.36 7.79 9.14
CA GLU A 9 5.18 8.25 8.42
C GLU A 9 5.40 7.80 6.99
N PHE A 10 4.76 6.69 6.64
CA PHE A 10 4.87 6.14 5.31
C PHE A 10 4.14 7.13 4.41
N ARG A 11 4.88 7.75 3.48
CA ARG A 11 4.30 8.59 2.43
C ARG A 11 3.65 7.70 1.37
N ALA A 12 2.64 6.95 1.78
CA ALA A 12 1.88 6.07 0.92
C ALA A 12 0.98 6.90 0.01
N LEU A 13 1.01 6.63 -1.28
CA LEU A 13 0.14 7.24 -2.26
C LEU A 13 -1.12 6.37 -2.47
N CYS A 14 -2.24 7.01 -2.76
CA CYS A 14 -3.44 6.31 -3.23
C CYS A 14 -3.16 5.70 -4.61
N HIS A 15 -3.54 4.45 -4.85
CA HIS A 15 -3.26 3.81 -6.15
C HIS A 15 -4.23 4.21 -7.27
N GLU A 16 -5.34 4.88 -6.92
CA GLU A 16 -6.32 5.42 -7.87
C GLU A 16 -6.01 6.89 -8.19
N HIS A 17 -5.91 7.71 -7.14
CA HIS A 17 -5.78 9.16 -7.26
C HIS A 17 -4.31 9.63 -7.24
N HIS A 18 -3.39 8.77 -6.82
CA HIS A 18 -1.95 9.06 -6.71
C HIS A 18 -1.58 10.24 -5.80
N VAL A 19 -2.49 10.64 -4.91
CA VAL A 19 -2.26 11.63 -3.86
C VAL A 19 -1.70 10.99 -2.60
N GLU A 20 -0.95 11.76 -1.80
CA GLU A 20 -0.43 11.30 -0.51
C GLU A 20 -1.57 11.03 0.46
N MET A 21 -1.59 9.81 1.00
CA MET A 21 -2.57 9.36 1.98
C MET A 21 -2.18 9.85 3.37
N ARG A 22 -3.16 10.18 4.19
CA ARG A 22 -2.95 10.61 5.57
C ARG A 22 -3.23 9.50 6.55
N LEU A 23 -2.41 9.41 7.59
CA LEU A 23 -2.66 8.48 8.68
C LEU A 23 -3.99 8.83 9.35
N SER A 24 -4.92 7.88 9.34
CA SER A 24 -6.22 8.02 9.96
C SER A 24 -6.43 6.86 10.95
N GLN A 25 -6.84 7.21 12.17
CA GLN A 25 -7.36 6.20 13.10
C GLN A 25 -8.74 5.81 12.57
N ARG A 26 -8.85 4.58 12.08
CA ARG A 26 -10.11 4.01 11.61
C ARG A 26 -10.47 2.81 12.48
N LEU A 27 -11.69 2.82 12.99
CA LEU A 27 -12.29 1.66 13.63
C LEU A 27 -12.65 0.66 12.52
N LEU A 28 -11.83 -0.37 12.35
CA LEU A 28 -12.19 -1.48 11.47
C LEU A 28 -13.08 -2.43 12.27
N ASN A 29 -14.32 -2.60 11.82
CA ASN A 29 -15.23 -3.60 12.37
C ASN A 29 -14.79 -4.99 11.89
N GLY A 30 -13.86 -5.60 12.62
CA GLY A 30 -13.56 -7.03 12.50
C GLY A 30 -14.64 -7.82 13.26
N ALA A 31 -15.14 -8.89 12.65
CA ALA A 31 -16.07 -9.83 13.27
C ALA A 31 -15.47 -10.38 14.57
N GLY A 32 -15.83 -9.78 15.71
CA GLY A 32 -15.45 -10.26 17.04
C GLY A 32 -14.88 -9.20 17.98
N ASN A 33 -14.29 -8.10 17.49
CA ASN A 33 -13.90 -6.92 18.30
C ASN A 33 -13.41 -5.79 17.37
N PRO A 34 -13.90 -4.54 17.51
CA PRO A 34 -13.33 -3.40 16.79
C PRO A 34 -11.90 -3.17 17.29
N LYS A 35 -10.91 -3.59 16.51
CA LYS A 35 -9.53 -3.18 16.73
C LYS A 35 -9.31 -1.87 15.99
N GLU A 36 -9.11 -0.80 16.75
CA GLU A 36 -8.53 0.43 16.21
C GLU A 36 -7.26 0.06 15.46
N THR A 37 -7.31 0.21 14.15
CA THR A 37 -6.18 -0.11 13.29
C THR A 37 -5.81 1.17 12.58
N LEU A 38 -4.57 1.59 12.77
CA LEU A 38 -4.01 2.72 12.04
C LEU A 38 -3.95 2.36 10.56
N ALA A 39 -4.63 3.16 9.73
CA ALA A 39 -4.64 3.00 8.29
C ALA A 39 -4.46 4.37 7.63
N TYR A 40 -3.67 4.40 6.56
CA TYR A 40 -3.54 5.56 5.70
C TYR A 40 -4.79 5.62 4.81
N ALA A 41 -5.44 6.78 4.76
CA ALA A 41 -6.63 7.02 3.94
C ALA A 41 -6.33 8.06 2.86
N CYS A 42 -6.94 7.89 1.69
CA CYS A 42 -6.89 8.91 0.65
C CYS A 42 -7.52 10.22 1.17
N THR A 43 -6.97 11.36 0.74
CA THR A 43 -7.51 12.69 1.10
C THR A 43 -8.60 13.17 0.15
N GLU A 44 -8.77 12.51 -1.01
CA GLU A 44 -9.81 12.86 -1.96
C GLU A 44 -11.20 12.53 -1.42
N PRO A 45 -12.20 13.41 -1.65
CA PRO A 45 -13.58 13.13 -1.30
C PRO A 45 -14.06 11.88 -2.05
N ASP A 46 -14.92 11.09 -1.41
CA ASP A 46 -15.51 9.86 -1.95
C ASP A 46 -14.51 8.72 -2.29
N CYS A 47 -13.20 8.91 -2.04
CA CYS A 47 -12.23 7.85 -2.21
C CYS A 47 -12.20 6.92 -0.99
N LEU A 48 -12.59 5.66 -1.21
CA LEU A 48 -12.66 4.64 -0.16
C LEU A 48 -11.35 3.85 0.02
N VAL A 49 -10.29 4.24 -0.70
CA VAL A 49 -8.99 3.58 -0.66
C VAL A 49 -8.28 3.86 0.66
N ASN A 50 -7.92 2.78 1.32
CA ASN A 50 -7.13 2.78 2.54
C ASN A 50 -5.92 1.86 2.36
N TYR A 51 -4.85 2.11 3.11
CA TYR A 51 -3.65 1.28 3.16
C TYR A 51 -3.27 0.98 4.60
N ASN A 52 -2.94 -0.28 4.89
CA ASN A 52 -2.39 -0.71 6.15
C ASN A 52 -1.22 -1.66 5.92
N ILE A 53 -0.17 -1.57 6.75
CA ILE A 53 1.05 -2.38 6.56
C ILE A 53 0.82 -3.89 6.67
N VAL A 54 -0.22 -4.32 7.39
CA VAL A 54 -0.55 -5.74 7.59
C VAL A 54 -1.43 -6.26 6.45
N ARG A 55 -2.40 -5.46 5.99
CA ARG A 55 -3.40 -5.88 4.99
C ARG A 55 -3.08 -5.44 3.55
N GLY A 56 -2.26 -4.42 3.38
CA GLY A 56 -2.06 -3.73 2.10
C GLY A 56 -3.14 -2.69 1.82
N TYR A 57 -3.38 -2.43 0.54
CA TYR A 57 -4.50 -1.59 0.11
C TYR A 57 -5.82 -2.34 0.28
N PHE A 58 -6.86 -1.62 0.70
CA PHE A 58 -8.22 -2.14 0.84
C PHE A 58 -9.23 -1.02 0.68
N LEU A 59 -10.46 -1.36 0.29
CA LEU A 59 -11.57 -0.43 0.27
C LEU A 59 -12.39 -0.57 1.56
N LEU A 60 -12.74 0.56 2.17
CA LEU A 60 -13.66 0.59 3.29
C LEU A 60 -15.02 1.07 2.78
N ASN A 61 -16.07 0.26 2.89
CA ASN A 61 -17.40 0.72 2.54
C ASN A 61 -18.04 1.52 3.68
N GLU A 62 -19.14 2.22 3.40
CA GLU A 62 -19.91 3.03 4.35
C GLU A 62 -20.39 2.25 5.59
N LYS A 63 -20.47 0.91 5.51
CA LYS A 63 -20.82 0.02 6.63
C LYS A 63 -19.62 -0.39 7.48
N GLY A 64 -18.43 0.15 7.21
CA GLY A 64 -17.18 -0.21 7.89
C GLY A 64 -16.72 -1.63 7.61
N SER A 65 -17.32 -2.33 6.63
CA SER A 65 -16.85 -3.65 6.20
C SER A 65 -15.83 -3.50 5.07
N THR A 66 -14.75 -4.29 5.17
CA THR A 66 -13.73 -4.36 4.12
C THR A 66 -14.33 -5.13 2.95
N ASN A 67 -14.79 -4.43 1.91
CA ASN A 67 -15.27 -5.10 0.71
C ASN A 67 -14.21 -5.00 -0.40
N GLU A 68 -14.07 -6.09 -1.15
CA GLU A 68 -13.34 -6.17 -2.42
C GLU A 68 -11.82 -6.00 -2.36
N LEU A 69 -11.14 -7.07 -1.92
CA LEU A 69 -9.70 -7.24 -2.10
C LEU A 69 -9.29 -7.46 -3.59
N ASN A 70 -10.22 -7.53 -4.53
CA ASN A 70 -9.93 -7.89 -5.93
C ASN A 70 -9.57 -6.69 -6.81
N MET A 71 -10.03 -5.48 -6.47
CA MET A 71 -9.71 -4.27 -7.24
C MET A 71 -8.43 -3.57 -6.77
N VAL A 72 -7.89 -3.97 -5.62
CA VAL A 72 -6.75 -3.31 -4.97
C VAL A 72 -5.41 -3.96 -5.34
N PRO A 73 -4.33 -3.18 -5.52
CA PRO A 73 -3.01 -3.70 -5.80
C PRO A 73 -2.49 -4.64 -4.70
N ARG A 74 -2.12 -5.86 -5.10
CA ARG A 74 -1.56 -6.89 -4.20
C ARG A 74 -0.05 -7.03 -4.34
N VAL A 75 0.65 -5.90 -4.42
CA VAL A 75 2.11 -5.90 -4.56
C VAL A 75 2.73 -6.28 -3.22
N ARG A 76 3.50 -7.37 -3.20
CA ARG A 76 4.21 -7.86 -2.02
C ARG A 76 5.71 -7.74 -2.20
N CYS A 77 6.40 -7.50 -1.08
CA CYS A 77 7.84 -7.51 -1.04
C CYS A 77 8.35 -8.95 -1.28
N PRO A 78 9.33 -9.17 -2.18
CA PRO A 78 9.89 -10.50 -2.42
C PRO A 78 10.71 -11.03 -1.25
N ARG A 79 11.15 -10.16 -0.32
CA ARG A 79 12.00 -10.55 0.82
C ARG A 79 11.20 -11.06 2.01
N ASP A 80 10.13 -10.36 2.36
CA ASP A 80 9.38 -10.59 3.61
C ASP A 80 7.88 -10.84 3.38
N GLY A 81 7.40 -10.72 2.13
CA GLY A 81 5.99 -10.90 1.79
C GLY A 81 5.06 -9.76 2.22
N THR A 82 5.59 -8.70 2.83
CA THR A 82 4.81 -7.57 3.34
C THR A 82 4.13 -6.83 2.18
N PRO A 83 2.86 -6.45 2.32
CA PRO A 83 2.18 -5.57 1.36
C PRO A 83 2.92 -4.23 1.20
N MET A 84 3.36 -3.96 -0.02
CA MET A 84 4.09 -2.73 -0.33
C MET A 84 3.11 -1.57 -0.58
N TYR A 85 3.53 -0.35 -0.26
CA TYR A 85 2.78 0.86 -0.60
C TYR A 85 3.32 1.49 -1.87
N LEU A 86 2.46 2.19 -2.61
CA LEU A 86 2.86 3.02 -3.73
C LEU A 86 3.57 4.26 -3.17
N ALA A 87 4.85 4.40 -3.46
CA ALA A 87 5.69 5.48 -2.95
C ALA A 87 5.86 6.61 -3.97
N GLU A 88 5.86 6.28 -5.26
CA GLU A 88 6.10 7.26 -6.32
C GLU A 88 5.43 6.81 -7.62
N ILE A 89 4.98 7.79 -8.40
CA ILE A 89 4.51 7.63 -9.76
C ILE A 89 5.26 8.60 -10.67
N ASP A 90 5.46 8.23 -11.93
CA ASP A 90 6.02 9.13 -12.92
C ASP A 90 4.90 9.57 -13.89
N PRO A 91 4.49 10.86 -13.86
CA PRO A 91 3.47 11.37 -14.78
C PRO A 91 3.89 11.30 -16.26
N GLN A 92 5.19 11.33 -16.56
CA GLN A 92 5.74 11.28 -17.92
C GLN A 92 5.75 9.85 -18.46
N LYS A 93 6.02 8.87 -17.60
CA LYS A 93 5.97 7.44 -17.95
C LYS A 93 4.63 6.84 -17.56
N LYS A 94 3.68 6.85 -18.50
CA LYS A 94 2.37 6.22 -18.33
C LYS A 94 2.53 4.75 -17.93
N GLY A 95 2.31 4.47 -16.65
CA GLY A 95 2.39 3.14 -16.06
C GLY A 95 3.44 2.99 -14.97
N PHE A 96 4.47 3.83 -14.90
CA PHE A 96 5.53 3.67 -13.91
C PHE A 96 4.98 3.86 -12.48
N ARG A 97 5.21 2.86 -11.65
CA ARG A 97 4.78 2.81 -10.25
C ARG A 97 5.90 2.21 -9.41
N LEU A 98 6.43 3.01 -8.50
CA LEU A 98 7.41 2.56 -7.53
C LEU A 98 6.71 2.18 -6.23
N TRP A 99 6.82 0.91 -5.88
CA TRP A 99 6.34 0.35 -4.63
C TRP A 99 7.49 0.26 -3.63
N ARG A 100 7.22 0.58 -2.37
CA ARG A 100 8.21 0.45 -1.28
C ARG A 100 7.68 -0.45 -0.17
N CYS A 101 8.57 -1.29 0.37
CA CYS A 101 8.27 -2.12 1.52
C CYS A 101 8.40 -1.29 2.79
N PRO A 102 7.37 -1.24 3.66
CA PRO A 102 7.45 -0.49 4.91
C PRO A 102 8.42 -1.10 5.94
N GLN A 103 8.79 -2.38 5.78
CA GLN A 103 9.64 -3.11 6.74
C GLN A 103 11.12 -3.03 6.39
N CYS A 104 11.50 -3.41 5.16
CA CYS A 104 12.90 -3.49 4.74
C CYS A 104 13.33 -2.38 3.77
N ASP A 105 12.46 -1.39 3.51
CA ASP A 105 12.68 -0.32 2.51
C ASP A 105 12.96 -0.85 1.08
N GLY A 106 12.68 -2.13 0.83
CA GLY A 106 12.79 -2.76 -0.48
C GLY A 106 11.93 -2.04 -1.52
N ARG A 107 12.43 -1.94 -2.74
CA ARG A 107 11.77 -1.25 -3.86
C ARG A 107 11.34 -2.26 -4.91
N ARG A 108 10.19 -1.99 -5.53
CA ARG A 108 9.69 -2.79 -6.66
C ARG A 108 9.03 -1.84 -7.65
N THR A 109 9.38 -1.96 -8.91
CA THR A 109 8.67 -1.26 -9.98
C THR A 109 7.72 -2.23 -10.68
N ASN A 110 6.72 -1.70 -11.38
CA ASN A 110 5.90 -2.50 -12.28
C ASN A 110 6.63 -2.88 -13.59
N GLU A 111 7.76 -2.22 -13.90
CA GLU A 111 8.63 -2.56 -15.04
C GLU A 111 9.45 -3.83 -14.76
N ASP A 112 9.74 -4.13 -13.48
CA ASP A 112 10.42 -5.37 -13.05
C ASP A 112 9.67 -6.66 -13.46
N GLY A 113 8.39 -6.55 -13.86
CA GLY A 113 7.57 -7.65 -14.38
C GLY A 113 7.46 -7.73 -15.90
N LEU A 114 7.99 -6.76 -16.64
CA LEU A 114 7.98 -6.76 -18.12
C LEU A 114 9.24 -7.39 -18.74
N THR A 115 10.26 -7.70 -17.95
CA THR A 115 11.35 -8.60 -18.36
C THR A 115 10.93 -10.05 -18.13
N GLY A 116 10.02 -10.53 -18.97
CA GLY A 116 9.92 -11.96 -19.24
C GLY A 116 11.15 -12.40 -20.04
N GLU A 117 11.92 -13.28 -19.40
CA GLU A 117 12.90 -14.23 -19.96
C GLU A 117 14.14 -13.71 -20.72
N GLU A 118 15.26 -14.37 -20.35
CA GLU A 118 16.47 -14.61 -21.14
C GLU A 118 17.59 -13.56 -21.14
N LEU A 119 18.57 -13.75 -20.23
CA LEU A 119 19.97 -13.79 -20.64
C LEU A 119 20.87 -14.62 -19.69
N GLU A 120 21.35 -15.75 -20.23
CA GLU A 120 22.66 -16.39 -20.01
C GLU A 120 22.97 -17.16 -18.71
N LYS A 121 22.70 -18.47 -18.75
CA LYS A 121 23.72 -19.46 -18.36
C LYS A 121 24.22 -20.20 -19.60
N ALA A 122 25.26 -19.66 -20.23
CA ALA A 122 26.19 -20.44 -21.04
C ALA A 122 27.37 -20.84 -20.15
N VAL A 123 27.49 -22.13 -19.85
CA VAL A 123 28.73 -22.81 -19.42
C VAL A 123 28.85 -24.07 -20.25
#